data_AF-A0A2K6P2M1-F1
#
_entry.id   AF-A0A2K6P2M1-F1
#
_cell.length_a   1.000
_cell.length_b   1.000
_cell.length_c   1.000
_cell.angle_alpha   90.00
_cell.angle_beta   90.00
_cell.angle_gamma   90.00
#
_symmetry.space_group_name_H-M   'P 1'
#
loop_
_entity.id
_entity.type
_entity.pdbx_description
1 polymer ?
#
loop_
_entity_poly.entity_id
_entity_poly.type
_entity_poly.pdbx_seq_one_letter_code
_entity_poly.pdbx_strand_id
1 'polypeptide(L)'
;VWRPPPPPAAAARGPGAVALLSPRRMEASCLELALEGERLCKAGDFKAGVAFFEAAVQVGTEDLKTLSAIYSQLGNAYFYLKEHGRALEYHKHDLLLARTIGDRMGEAKASGNLGNTLKVLGRFDEAAVCCQRHLSIAQEQGDKVGEARALYNIGNVYHAKGKQLSWNAANATQDPGHLPPDVRETLCKASEFYERNLSLVKELGDRAAQGRAYGNLGNTHYLLGNFTEATTFHKERLAIAKEFGDKAAERRAYSNLGNAHVFLGRFDVAAEYYKKTLQLSRQLRDQAVEAQACYSLGNTYTLLQDYERAAEYHLRHLLIAQELADRVGEGRACWSLGNAYVSMGRPAQALTFAKKHLQISQEIGDRHGELTARMNVAQLQLVLGRLTSPAASEKPDLAGYEAQGECQGCGGVGVLLPTGTDRIGSGSWQKMFFLASGTAQA
;
A
#
# COMPACT_ATOMS: atom_id res chain seq x y z
N VAL A 1 42.68 4.24 -16.71
CA VAL A 1 43.49 3.16 -16.11
C VAL A 1 43.31 3.24 -14.61
N TRP A 2 42.47 2.37 -14.04
CA TRP A 2 42.15 2.37 -12.61
C TRP A 2 42.73 1.08 -12.00
N ARG A 3 43.54 1.21 -10.94
CA ARG A 3 44.12 0.08 -10.19
C ARG A 3 43.36 -0.08 -8.86
N PRO A 4 43.05 -1.31 -8.43
CA PRO A 4 42.43 -1.55 -7.13
C PRO A 4 43.44 -1.41 -5.98
N PRO A 5 42.98 -1.15 -4.74
CA PRO A 5 43.84 -1.02 -3.56
C PRO A 5 44.38 -2.40 -3.11
N PRO A 6 45.53 -2.45 -2.41
CA PRO A 6 46.13 -3.69 -1.95
C PRO A 6 45.39 -4.26 -0.72
N PRO A 7 45.42 -5.59 -0.51
CA PRO A 7 44.84 -6.23 0.68
C PRO A 7 45.67 -5.94 1.95
N PRO A 8 45.07 -6.07 3.15
CA PRO A 8 45.75 -5.80 4.41
C PRO A 8 46.83 -6.84 4.72
N ALA A 9 47.92 -6.36 5.33
CA ALA A 9 49.13 -7.13 5.62
C ALA A 9 48.89 -8.29 6.59
N ALA A 10 49.33 -9.49 6.20
CA ALA A 10 49.35 -10.68 7.05
C ALA A 10 50.45 -10.58 8.11
N ALA A 11 50.09 -10.74 9.38
CA ALA A 11 51.03 -10.83 10.49
C ALA A 11 51.79 -12.16 10.45
N ALA A 12 53.12 -12.09 10.47
CA ALA A 12 54.02 -13.23 10.49
C ALA A 12 53.90 -14.03 11.81
N ARG A 13 53.76 -15.35 11.71
CA ARG A 13 54.06 -16.32 12.78
C ARG A 13 55.08 -17.34 12.27
N GLY A 14 56.11 -17.59 13.08
CA GLY A 14 57.31 -18.38 12.75
C GLY A 14 57.09 -19.90 12.60
N PRO A 15 58.15 -20.65 12.25
CA PRO A 15 58.04 -22.00 11.75
C PRO A 15 58.01 -23.05 12.88
N GLY A 16 57.02 -23.94 12.83
CA GLY A 16 56.96 -25.16 13.62
C GLY A 16 56.34 -26.26 12.77
N ALA A 17 57.17 -27.16 12.27
CA ALA A 17 56.73 -28.36 11.56
C ALA A 17 55.97 -29.29 12.52
N VAL A 18 54.89 -29.92 12.04
CA VAL A 18 54.55 -31.35 12.23
C VAL A 18 53.17 -31.63 11.61
N ALA A 19 53.11 -32.79 10.93
CA ALA A 19 51.95 -33.59 10.54
C ALA A 19 51.13 -33.19 9.29
N LEU A 20 51.50 -33.87 8.19
CA LEU A 20 50.66 -34.25 7.06
C LEU A 20 49.29 -34.80 7.52
N LEU A 21 48.25 -33.98 7.42
CA LEU A 21 46.87 -34.42 7.19
C LEU A 21 46.26 -33.48 6.16
N SER A 22 45.93 -34.03 5.00
CA SER A 22 45.16 -33.32 3.98
C SER A 22 43.74 -33.07 4.48
N PRO A 23 43.23 -31.83 4.35
CA PRO A 23 41.84 -31.65 3.98
C PRO A 23 41.86 -31.01 2.59
N ARG A 24 41.51 -31.78 1.55
CA ARG A 24 40.88 -31.18 0.38
C ARG A 24 39.55 -30.57 0.84
N ARG A 25 39.59 -29.35 1.42
CA ARG A 25 38.46 -28.43 1.28
C ARG A 25 38.46 -28.08 -0.20
N MET A 26 37.57 -28.70 -0.97
CA MET A 26 37.22 -28.11 -2.26
C MET A 26 36.68 -26.72 -1.95
N GLU A 27 37.44 -25.68 -2.30
CA GLU A 27 36.88 -24.33 -2.35
C GLU A 27 35.69 -24.40 -3.29
N ALA A 28 34.49 -24.10 -2.78
CA ALA A 28 33.28 -24.14 -3.57
C ALA A 28 33.44 -23.18 -4.75
N SER A 29 33.15 -23.66 -5.95
CA SER A 29 33.25 -22.83 -7.15
C SER A 29 32.21 -21.69 -7.09
N CYS A 30 32.48 -20.60 -7.81
CA CYS A 30 31.54 -19.48 -7.96
C CYS A 30 30.14 -19.97 -8.38
N LEU A 31 30.08 -20.94 -9.30
CA LEU A 31 28.82 -21.51 -9.78
C LEU A 31 28.06 -22.30 -8.69
N GLU A 32 28.75 -23.13 -7.91
CA GLU A 32 28.13 -23.89 -6.82
C GLU A 32 27.55 -22.95 -5.75
N LEU A 33 28.28 -21.90 -5.39
CA LEU A 33 27.81 -20.87 -4.47
C LEU A 33 26.59 -20.12 -5.02
N ALA A 34 26.62 -19.75 -6.30
CA ALA A 34 25.49 -19.07 -6.94
C ALA A 34 24.24 -19.95 -7.00
N LEU A 35 24.38 -21.24 -7.30
CA LEU A 35 23.26 -22.19 -7.33
C LEU A 35 22.67 -22.40 -5.95
N GLU A 36 23.49 -22.49 -4.90
CA GLU A 36 22.99 -22.59 -3.52
C GLU A 36 22.29 -21.29 -3.09
N GLY A 37 22.83 -20.12 -3.47
CA GLY A 37 22.19 -18.83 -3.27
C GLY A 37 20.80 -18.77 -3.92
N GLU A 38 20.68 -19.23 -5.17
CA GLU A 38 19.41 -19.29 -5.88
C GLU A 38 18.42 -20.24 -5.20
N ARG A 39 18.89 -21.42 -4.76
CA ARG A 39 18.07 -22.40 -4.04
C ARG A 39 17.50 -21.82 -2.75
N LEU A 40 18.32 -21.13 -1.97
CA LEU A 40 17.92 -20.48 -0.71
C LEU A 40 16.91 -19.35 -0.95
N CYS A 41 17.15 -18.49 -1.94
CA CYS A 41 16.19 -17.45 -2.32
C CYS A 41 14.84 -18.05 -2.79
N LYS A 42 14.85 -19.15 -3.54
CA LYS A 42 13.62 -19.87 -3.92
C LYS A 42 12.90 -20.49 -2.72
N ALA A 43 13.64 -20.90 -1.69
CA ALA A 43 13.09 -21.37 -0.43
C ALA A 43 12.60 -20.24 0.50
N GLY A 44 12.83 -18.97 0.12
CA GLY A 44 12.43 -17.79 0.88
C GLY A 44 13.47 -17.27 1.88
N ASP A 45 14.61 -17.94 2.02
CA ASP A 45 15.72 -17.46 2.85
C ASP A 45 16.64 -16.53 2.04
N PHE A 46 16.16 -15.32 1.80
CA PHE A 46 16.90 -14.30 1.06
C PHE A 46 18.18 -13.87 1.76
N LYS A 47 18.21 -13.91 3.11
CA LYS A 47 19.39 -13.48 3.88
C LYS A 47 20.54 -14.47 3.71
N ALA A 48 20.27 -15.77 3.83
CA ALA A 48 21.28 -16.79 3.54
C ALA A 48 21.65 -16.78 2.05
N GLY A 49 20.65 -16.67 1.16
CA GLY A 49 20.89 -16.63 -0.29
C GLY A 49 21.83 -15.50 -0.71
N VAL A 50 21.65 -14.31 -0.14
CA VAL A 50 22.57 -13.16 -0.32
C VAL A 50 23.99 -13.51 0.10
N ALA A 51 24.20 -14.13 1.26
CA ALA A 51 25.55 -14.48 1.72
C ALA A 51 26.28 -15.43 0.76
N PHE A 52 25.55 -16.40 0.18
CA PHE A 52 26.09 -17.29 -0.84
C PHE A 52 26.42 -16.58 -2.15
N PHE A 53 25.55 -15.68 -2.61
CA PHE A 53 25.84 -14.89 -3.80
C PHE A 53 27.01 -13.92 -3.61
N GLU A 54 27.15 -13.29 -2.45
CA GLU A 54 28.31 -12.44 -2.15
C GLU A 54 29.60 -13.24 -2.12
N ALA A 55 29.57 -14.44 -1.53
CA ALA A 55 30.70 -15.37 -1.59
C ALA A 55 31.03 -15.76 -3.05
N ALA A 56 30.01 -16.00 -3.89
CA ALA A 56 30.21 -16.28 -5.31
C ALA A 56 30.89 -15.11 -6.04
N VAL A 57 30.50 -13.86 -5.75
CA VAL A 57 31.14 -12.65 -6.31
C VAL A 57 32.58 -12.52 -5.81
N GLN A 58 32.88 -12.87 -4.56
CA GLN A 58 34.24 -12.85 -4.00
C GLN A 58 35.16 -13.89 -4.63
N VAL A 59 34.66 -15.10 -4.89
CA VAL A 59 35.39 -16.15 -5.63
C VAL A 59 35.66 -15.70 -7.06
N GLY A 60 34.70 -15.00 -7.67
CA GLY A 60 34.81 -14.46 -9.02
C GLY A 60 34.62 -15.52 -10.11
N THR A 61 34.32 -15.05 -11.32
CA THR A 61 34.16 -15.90 -12.51
C THR A 61 34.57 -15.12 -13.75
N GLU A 62 35.15 -15.81 -14.74
CA GLU A 62 35.43 -15.25 -16.07
C GLU A 62 34.17 -15.26 -16.97
N ASP A 63 33.16 -16.07 -16.62
CA ASP A 63 31.89 -16.07 -17.35
C ASP A 63 31.02 -14.88 -16.93
N LEU A 64 31.11 -13.82 -17.74
CA LEU A 64 30.37 -12.58 -17.55
C LEU A 64 28.85 -12.77 -17.58
N LYS A 65 28.31 -13.81 -18.25
CA LYS A 65 26.87 -14.10 -18.23
C LYS A 65 26.44 -14.62 -16.87
N THR A 66 27.22 -15.55 -16.30
CA THR A 66 26.99 -16.04 -14.94
C THR A 66 27.11 -14.90 -13.92
N LEU A 67 28.13 -14.04 -14.06
CA LEU A 67 28.28 -12.89 -13.17
C LEU A 67 27.11 -11.90 -13.26
N SER A 68 26.58 -11.65 -14.45
CA SER A 68 25.38 -10.81 -14.66
C SER A 68 24.16 -11.43 -13.97
N ALA A 69 23.96 -12.74 -14.11
CA ALA A 69 22.88 -13.45 -13.43
C ALA A 69 23.01 -13.37 -11.90
N ILE A 70 24.22 -13.52 -11.34
CA ILE A 70 24.48 -13.37 -9.90
C ILE A 70 24.13 -11.96 -9.43
N TYR A 71 24.56 -10.91 -10.15
CA TYR A 71 24.21 -9.53 -9.80
C TYR A 71 22.71 -9.26 -9.88
N SER A 72 22.02 -9.80 -10.89
CA SER A 72 20.56 -9.69 -11.00
C SER A 72 19.86 -10.31 -9.79
N GLN A 73 20.29 -11.50 -9.38
CA GLN A 73 19.71 -12.22 -8.24
C GLN A 73 20.05 -11.59 -6.90
N LEU A 74 21.26 -11.05 -6.72
CA LEU A 74 21.61 -10.23 -5.56
C LEU A 74 20.73 -9.00 -5.46
N GLY A 75 20.56 -8.27 -6.58
CA GLY A 75 19.69 -7.09 -6.61
C GLY A 75 18.25 -7.44 -6.20
N ASN A 76 17.71 -8.53 -6.74
CA ASN A 76 16.38 -9.01 -6.38
C ASN A 76 16.29 -9.42 -4.91
N ALA A 77 17.28 -10.15 -4.39
CA ALA A 77 17.29 -10.60 -3.00
C ALA A 77 17.39 -9.41 -2.02
N TYR A 78 18.25 -8.42 -2.29
CA TYR A 78 18.28 -7.18 -1.52
C TYR A 78 16.98 -6.38 -1.62
N PHE A 79 16.32 -6.38 -2.79
CA PHE A 79 15.01 -5.76 -2.95
C PHE A 79 13.96 -6.42 -2.04
N TYR A 80 13.96 -7.76 -1.93
CA TYR A 80 13.08 -8.50 -1.02
C TYR A 80 13.40 -8.24 0.45
N LEU A 81 14.68 -8.09 0.81
CA LEU A 81 15.14 -7.71 2.15
C LEU A 81 14.88 -6.23 2.50
N LYS A 82 14.29 -5.46 1.58
CA LYS A 82 14.04 -4.02 1.71
C LYS A 82 15.33 -3.17 1.83
N GLU A 83 16.48 -3.73 1.47
CA GLU A 83 17.76 -3.02 1.36
C GLU A 83 17.90 -2.37 -0.03
N HIS A 84 17.01 -1.42 -0.33
CA HIS A 84 16.85 -0.85 -1.66
C HIS A 84 18.09 -0.13 -2.21
N GLY A 85 18.97 0.39 -1.33
CA GLY A 85 20.26 0.97 -1.73
C GLY A 85 21.19 -0.06 -2.37
N ARG A 86 21.35 -1.22 -1.72
CA ARG A 86 22.19 -2.32 -2.25
C ARG A 86 21.56 -2.97 -3.48
N ALA A 87 20.24 -3.11 -3.49
CA ALA A 87 19.52 -3.57 -4.67
C ALA A 87 19.81 -2.69 -5.90
N LEU A 88 19.82 -1.37 -5.71
CA LEU A 88 20.13 -0.41 -6.77
C LEU A 88 21.56 -0.58 -7.32
N GLU A 89 22.54 -0.81 -6.45
CA GLU A 89 23.94 -1.03 -6.84
C GLU A 89 24.09 -2.29 -7.69
N TYR A 90 23.58 -3.43 -7.23
CA TYR A 90 23.70 -4.69 -7.96
C TYR A 90 22.90 -4.70 -9.27
N HIS A 91 21.72 -4.07 -9.32
CA HIS A 91 21.01 -3.90 -10.60
C HIS A 91 21.74 -2.98 -11.57
N LYS A 92 22.50 -1.98 -11.09
CA LYS A 92 23.38 -1.17 -11.95
C LYS A 92 24.57 -1.99 -12.47
N HIS A 93 25.15 -2.86 -11.63
CA HIS A 93 26.22 -3.76 -12.05
C HIS A 93 25.74 -4.77 -13.11
N ASP A 94 24.57 -5.38 -12.91
CA ASP A 94 23.91 -6.25 -13.89
C ASP A 94 23.67 -5.51 -15.22
N LEU A 95 23.09 -4.30 -15.16
CA LEU A 95 22.83 -3.49 -16.35
C LEU A 95 24.11 -3.11 -17.11
N LEU A 96 25.17 -2.73 -16.39
CA LEU A 96 26.46 -2.40 -16.98
C LEU A 96 27.05 -3.63 -17.68
N LEU A 97 27.03 -4.78 -17.02
CA LEU A 97 27.62 -5.99 -17.55
C LEU A 97 26.87 -6.51 -18.78
N ALA A 98 25.53 -6.52 -18.74
CA ALA A 98 24.68 -6.87 -19.87
C ALA A 98 24.97 -5.99 -21.10
N ARG A 99 25.19 -4.69 -20.90
CA ARG A 99 25.59 -3.77 -21.97
C ARG A 99 26.99 -4.07 -22.52
N THR A 100 27.95 -4.34 -21.63
CA THR A 100 29.33 -4.65 -22.03
C THR A 100 29.42 -5.91 -22.90
N ILE A 101 28.64 -6.94 -22.58
CA ILE A 101 28.62 -8.20 -23.33
C ILE A 101 27.65 -8.18 -24.53
N GLY A 102 26.92 -7.09 -24.75
CA GLY A 102 25.95 -6.97 -25.83
C GLY A 102 24.68 -7.82 -25.64
N ASP A 103 24.38 -8.28 -24.42
CA ASP A 103 23.15 -9.03 -24.13
C ASP A 103 21.97 -8.07 -24.02
N ARG A 104 21.25 -7.90 -25.14
CA ARG A 104 20.07 -7.04 -25.21
C ARG A 104 18.94 -7.53 -24.30
N MET A 105 18.71 -8.84 -24.21
CA MET A 105 17.64 -9.37 -23.36
C MET A 105 17.98 -9.22 -21.87
N GLY A 106 19.25 -9.39 -21.51
CA GLY A 106 19.79 -9.04 -20.19
C GLY A 106 19.63 -7.55 -19.89
N GLU A 107 19.99 -6.66 -20.82
CA GLU A 107 19.87 -5.21 -20.64
C GLU A 107 18.41 -4.81 -20.38
N ALA A 108 17.46 -5.38 -21.11
CA ALA A 108 16.03 -5.17 -20.94
C ALA A 108 15.56 -5.54 -19.52
N LYS A 109 15.89 -6.76 -19.06
CA LYS A 109 15.54 -7.26 -17.71
C LYS A 109 16.18 -6.42 -16.62
N ALA A 110 17.48 -6.15 -16.72
CA ALA A 110 18.22 -5.34 -15.77
C ALA A 110 17.65 -3.90 -15.69
N SER A 111 17.30 -3.31 -16.83
CA SER A 111 16.64 -2.00 -16.89
C SER A 111 15.28 -2.01 -16.20
N GLY A 112 14.49 -3.07 -16.39
CA GLY A 112 13.21 -3.25 -15.70
C GLY A 112 13.34 -3.37 -14.18
N ASN A 113 14.31 -4.16 -13.70
CA ASN A 113 14.58 -4.34 -12.27
C ASN A 113 15.10 -3.05 -11.63
N LEU A 114 15.99 -2.35 -12.33
CA LEU A 114 16.50 -1.05 -11.91
C LEU A 114 15.36 -0.02 -11.81
N GLY A 115 14.47 0.03 -12.80
CA GLY A 115 13.29 0.90 -12.78
C GLY A 115 12.35 0.62 -11.60
N ASN A 116 12.10 -0.66 -11.30
CA ASN A 116 11.30 -1.04 -10.14
C ASN A 116 11.94 -0.63 -8.80
N THR A 117 13.27 -0.73 -8.69
CA THR A 117 14.01 -0.30 -7.50
C THR A 117 13.96 1.21 -7.33
N LEU A 118 14.21 1.97 -8.41
CA LEU A 118 14.13 3.43 -8.41
C LEU A 118 12.73 3.94 -8.05
N LYS A 119 11.67 3.25 -8.51
CA LYS A 119 10.28 3.57 -8.14
C LYS A 119 10.06 3.48 -6.63
N VAL A 120 10.56 2.41 -5.98
CA VAL A 120 10.41 2.25 -4.52
C VAL A 120 11.20 3.31 -3.76
N LEU A 121 12.33 3.76 -4.31
CA LEU A 121 13.11 4.88 -3.78
C LEU A 121 12.49 6.27 -4.06
N GLY A 122 11.33 6.36 -4.70
CA GLY A 122 10.66 7.62 -5.04
C GLY A 122 11.31 8.38 -6.22
N ARG A 123 12.29 7.79 -6.90
CA ARG A 123 13.01 8.37 -8.04
C ARG A 123 12.26 8.08 -9.35
N PHE A 124 11.03 8.59 -9.45
CA PHE A 124 10.08 8.18 -10.49
C PHE A 124 10.52 8.52 -11.91
N ASP A 125 11.15 9.66 -12.14
CA ASP A 125 11.55 10.07 -13.49
C ASP A 125 12.68 9.17 -14.02
N GLU A 126 13.67 8.84 -13.18
CA GLU A 126 14.71 7.87 -13.53
C GLU A 126 14.14 6.46 -13.70
N ALA A 127 13.17 6.08 -12.86
CA ALA A 127 12.47 4.81 -12.98
C ALA A 127 11.74 4.69 -14.34
N ALA A 128 11.06 5.76 -14.77
CA ALA A 128 10.36 5.80 -16.04
C ALA A 128 11.32 5.64 -17.22
N VAL A 129 12.49 6.30 -17.18
CA VAL A 129 13.54 6.14 -18.22
C VAL A 129 14.03 4.70 -18.30
N CYS A 130 14.29 4.05 -17.16
CA CYS A 130 14.74 2.65 -17.13
C CYS A 130 13.67 1.68 -17.67
N CYS A 131 12.42 1.86 -17.26
CA CYS A 131 11.31 1.05 -17.76
C CYS A 131 11.02 1.31 -19.25
N GLN A 132 11.21 2.54 -19.73
CA GLN A 132 11.10 2.89 -21.15
C GLN A 132 12.21 2.23 -21.98
N ARG A 133 13.45 2.15 -21.44
CA ARG A 133 14.54 1.40 -22.07
C ARG A 133 14.21 -0.09 -22.19
N HIS A 134 13.66 -0.69 -21.13
CA HIS A 134 13.16 -2.07 -21.18
C HIS A 134 12.10 -2.23 -22.28
N LEU A 135 11.11 -1.33 -22.34
CA LEU A 135 10.06 -1.38 -23.36
C LEU A 135 10.62 -1.32 -24.78
N SER A 136 11.52 -0.35 -25.06
CA SER A 136 12.13 -0.20 -26.38
C SER A 136 12.90 -1.44 -26.81
N ILE A 137 13.72 -2.03 -25.92
CA ILE A 137 14.47 -3.25 -26.27
C ILE A 137 13.53 -4.43 -26.50
N ALA A 138 12.49 -4.60 -25.66
CA ALA A 138 11.53 -5.68 -25.84
C ALA A 138 10.81 -5.59 -27.19
N GLN A 139 10.47 -4.37 -27.63
CA GLN A 139 9.88 -4.11 -28.94
C GLN A 139 10.88 -4.37 -30.07
N GLU A 140 12.14 -3.92 -29.95
CA GLU A 140 13.22 -4.19 -30.91
C GLU A 140 13.42 -5.70 -31.13
N GLN A 141 13.29 -6.50 -30.08
CA GLN A 141 13.49 -7.96 -30.11
C GLN A 141 12.23 -8.76 -30.43
N GLY A 142 11.07 -8.10 -30.56
CA GLY A 142 9.77 -8.78 -30.71
C GLY A 142 9.34 -9.59 -29.48
N ASP A 143 9.93 -9.35 -28.30
CA ASP A 143 9.53 -10.02 -27.04
C ASP A 143 8.24 -9.40 -26.51
N LYS A 144 7.10 -9.98 -26.92
CA LYS A 144 5.78 -9.54 -26.48
C LYS A 144 5.54 -9.72 -24.98
N VAL A 145 6.16 -10.72 -24.34
CA VAL A 145 6.04 -10.93 -22.90
C VAL A 145 6.83 -9.85 -22.14
N GLY A 146 8.04 -9.54 -22.58
CA GLY A 146 8.84 -8.42 -22.09
C GLY A 146 8.15 -7.07 -22.31
N GLU A 147 7.58 -6.84 -23.49
CA GLU A 147 6.82 -5.63 -23.83
C GLU A 147 5.65 -5.44 -22.84
N ALA A 148 4.86 -6.48 -22.61
CA ALA A 148 3.78 -6.45 -21.63
C ALA A 148 4.29 -6.10 -20.22
N ARG A 149 5.37 -6.75 -19.76
CA ARG A 149 5.97 -6.47 -18.45
C ARG A 149 6.47 -5.03 -18.33
N ALA A 150 7.10 -4.50 -19.38
CA ALA A 150 7.60 -3.14 -19.39
C ALA A 150 6.45 -2.11 -19.32
N LEU A 151 5.40 -2.29 -20.13
CA LEU A 151 4.19 -1.45 -20.07
C LEU A 151 3.57 -1.43 -18.66
N TYR A 152 3.42 -2.61 -18.04
CA TYR A 152 2.91 -2.73 -16.67
C TYR A 152 3.81 -2.01 -15.65
N ASN A 153 5.14 -2.12 -15.79
CA ASN A 153 6.08 -1.45 -14.91
C ASN A 153 6.03 0.08 -15.07
N ILE A 154 5.90 0.60 -16.30
CA ILE A 154 5.72 2.04 -16.53
C ILE A 154 4.41 2.52 -15.89
N GLY A 155 3.31 1.77 -16.06
CA GLY A 155 2.04 2.05 -15.38
C GLY A 155 2.20 2.11 -13.85
N ASN A 156 2.96 1.17 -13.26
CA ASN A 156 3.26 1.18 -11.82
C ASN A 156 4.06 2.40 -11.38
N VAL A 157 5.03 2.85 -12.19
CA VAL A 157 5.84 4.05 -11.89
C VAL A 157 4.96 5.28 -11.84
N TYR A 158 4.15 5.52 -12.88
CA TYR A 158 3.24 6.67 -12.92
C TYR A 158 2.15 6.59 -11.86
N HIS A 159 1.58 5.41 -11.59
CA HIS A 159 0.61 5.25 -10.51
C HIS A 159 1.21 5.62 -9.14
N ALA A 160 2.42 5.14 -8.84
CA ALA A 160 3.11 5.46 -7.59
C ALA A 160 3.46 6.95 -7.50
N LYS A 161 3.94 7.56 -8.60
CA LYS A 161 4.22 9.00 -8.70
C LYS A 161 2.95 9.81 -8.43
N GLY A 162 1.84 9.46 -9.09
CA GLY A 162 0.54 10.14 -8.91
C GLY A 162 0.02 10.03 -7.48
N LYS A 163 0.14 8.85 -6.85
CA LYS A 163 -0.23 8.64 -5.45
C LYS A 163 0.60 9.50 -4.49
N GLN A 164 1.92 9.61 -4.70
CA GLN A 164 2.78 10.45 -3.88
C GLN A 164 2.49 11.95 -4.06
N LEU A 165 2.29 12.39 -5.31
CA LEU A 165 1.90 13.78 -5.60
C LEU A 165 0.55 14.12 -4.95
N SER A 166 -0.42 13.19 -5.01
CA SER A 166 -1.71 13.34 -4.34
C SER A 166 -1.57 13.51 -2.83
N TRP A 167 -0.70 12.72 -2.18
CA TRP A 167 -0.44 12.85 -0.75
C TRP A 167 0.23 14.18 -0.39
N ASN A 168 1.21 14.61 -1.17
CA ASN A 168 1.87 15.90 -0.98
C ASN A 168 0.88 17.07 -1.15
N ALA A 169 0.03 17.01 -2.17
CA ALA A 169 -0.98 18.03 -2.43
C ALA A 169 -2.03 18.07 -1.32
N ALA A 170 -2.52 16.91 -0.85
CA ALA A 170 -3.45 16.82 0.26
C ALA A 170 -2.92 17.46 1.55
N ASN A 171 -1.59 17.49 1.75
CA ASN A 171 -0.97 18.17 2.88
C ASN A 171 -0.79 19.68 2.65
N ALA A 172 -0.83 20.15 1.40
CA ALA A 172 -0.57 21.53 1.01
C ALA A 172 -1.85 22.35 0.69
N THR A 173 -2.92 21.72 0.20
CA THR A 173 -4.14 22.43 -0.23
C THR A 173 -5.26 22.36 0.80
N GLN A 174 -5.93 23.51 0.99
CA GLN A 174 -7.17 23.63 1.79
C GLN A 174 -8.43 23.21 1.02
N ASP A 175 -8.36 22.98 -0.29
CA ASP A 175 -9.49 22.52 -1.11
C ASP A 175 -9.47 20.99 -1.24
N PRO A 176 -10.34 20.26 -0.51
CA PRO A 176 -10.25 18.81 -0.42
C PRO A 176 -10.92 18.08 -1.61
N GLY A 177 -11.45 18.78 -2.62
CA GLY A 177 -12.19 18.18 -3.72
C GLY A 177 -11.53 18.29 -5.11
N HIS A 178 -10.52 19.15 -5.27
CA HIS A 178 -9.87 19.37 -6.56
C HIS A 178 -8.61 18.51 -6.70
N LEU A 179 -8.63 17.50 -7.57
CA LEU A 179 -7.43 16.75 -7.94
C LEU A 179 -6.49 17.65 -8.75
N PRO A 180 -5.26 17.96 -8.26
CA PRO A 180 -4.32 18.82 -8.97
C PRO A 180 -4.06 18.34 -10.42
N PRO A 181 -3.89 19.25 -11.39
CA PRO A 181 -3.76 18.87 -12.80
C PRO A 181 -2.58 17.93 -13.07
N ASP A 182 -1.46 18.13 -12.39
CA ASP A 182 -0.26 17.30 -12.44
C ASP A 182 -0.49 15.88 -11.89
N VAL A 183 -1.23 15.74 -10.79
CA VAL A 183 -1.67 14.45 -10.24
C VAL A 183 -2.57 13.73 -11.24
N ARG A 184 -3.55 14.44 -11.80
CA ARG A 184 -4.49 13.91 -12.80
C ARG A 184 -3.74 13.42 -14.04
N GLU A 185 -2.88 14.25 -14.63
CA GLU A 185 -2.08 13.90 -15.82
C GLU A 185 -1.21 12.67 -15.55
N THR A 186 -0.57 12.61 -14.38
CA THR A 186 0.28 11.49 -13.98
C THR A 186 -0.52 10.18 -13.86
N LEU A 187 -1.71 10.23 -13.27
CA LEU A 187 -2.59 9.06 -13.15
C LEU A 187 -3.20 8.64 -14.50
N CYS A 188 -3.53 9.58 -15.38
CA CYS A 188 -3.98 9.27 -16.75
C CYS A 188 -2.88 8.56 -17.56
N LYS A 189 -1.62 9.00 -17.44
CA LYS A 189 -0.49 8.27 -18.04
C LYS A 189 -0.41 6.84 -17.50
N ALA A 190 -0.63 6.65 -16.20
CA ALA A 190 -0.65 5.30 -15.63
C ALA A 190 -1.76 4.43 -16.23
N SER A 191 -3.00 4.95 -16.39
CA SER A 191 -4.10 4.20 -17.00
C SER A 191 -3.81 3.85 -18.46
N GLU A 192 -3.29 4.78 -19.26
CA GLU A 192 -2.91 4.51 -20.67
C GLU A 192 -1.91 3.34 -20.79
N PHE A 193 -0.88 3.31 -19.94
CA PHE A 193 0.08 2.21 -19.94
C PHE A 193 -0.52 0.89 -19.47
N TYR A 194 -1.43 0.91 -18.49
CA TYR A 194 -2.12 -0.30 -18.07
C TYR A 194 -3.12 -0.80 -19.11
N GLU A 195 -3.79 0.07 -19.87
CA GLU A 195 -4.68 -0.31 -20.97
C GLU A 195 -3.90 -0.95 -22.12
N ARG A 196 -2.76 -0.36 -22.50
CA ARG A 196 -1.85 -0.95 -23.47
C ARG A 196 -1.34 -2.32 -23.01
N ASN A 197 -0.95 -2.43 -21.74
CA ASN A 197 -0.59 -3.71 -21.14
C ASN A 197 -1.76 -4.71 -21.23
N LEU A 198 -2.97 -4.30 -20.84
CA LEU A 198 -4.18 -5.13 -20.84
C LEU A 198 -4.51 -5.66 -22.24
N SER A 199 -4.43 -4.82 -23.27
CA SER A 199 -4.62 -5.23 -24.67
C SER A 199 -3.64 -6.34 -25.04
N LEU A 200 -2.35 -6.12 -24.78
CA LEU A 200 -1.31 -7.07 -25.14
C LEU A 200 -1.43 -8.39 -24.36
N VAL A 201 -1.75 -8.37 -23.07
CA VAL A 201 -1.93 -9.62 -22.29
C VAL A 201 -3.24 -10.34 -22.61
N LYS A 202 -4.21 -9.66 -23.23
CA LYS A 202 -5.38 -10.32 -23.85
C LYS A 202 -4.97 -11.05 -25.12
N GLU A 203 -4.20 -10.41 -26.00
CA GLU A 203 -3.66 -11.04 -27.21
C GLU A 203 -2.79 -12.26 -26.90
N LEU A 204 -1.98 -12.19 -25.83
CA LEU A 204 -1.15 -13.30 -25.37
C LEU A 204 -1.92 -14.39 -24.61
N GLY A 205 -3.20 -14.18 -24.28
CA GLY A 205 -3.98 -15.12 -23.47
C GLY A 205 -3.53 -15.25 -22.01
N ASP A 206 -2.70 -14.35 -21.48
CA ASP A 206 -2.23 -14.40 -20.09
C ASP A 206 -3.32 -13.86 -19.15
N ARG A 207 -4.22 -14.76 -18.75
CA ARG A 207 -5.36 -14.45 -17.86
C ARG A 207 -4.92 -13.94 -16.48
N ALA A 208 -3.78 -14.43 -15.96
CA ALA A 208 -3.26 -13.97 -14.67
C ALA A 208 -2.75 -12.51 -14.76
N ALA A 209 -2.08 -12.15 -15.87
CA ALA A 209 -1.66 -10.78 -16.13
C ALA A 209 -2.84 -9.84 -16.38
N GLN A 210 -3.88 -10.28 -17.11
CA GLN A 210 -5.13 -9.53 -17.25
C GLN A 210 -5.70 -9.17 -15.88
N GLY A 211 -5.76 -10.14 -14.97
CA GLY A 211 -6.20 -9.90 -13.60
C GLY A 211 -5.38 -8.81 -12.91
N ARG A 212 -4.05 -8.80 -13.04
CA ARG A 212 -3.20 -7.76 -12.43
C ARG A 212 -3.48 -6.38 -13.03
N ALA A 213 -3.57 -6.30 -14.36
CA ALA A 213 -3.88 -5.06 -15.08
C ALA A 213 -5.24 -4.48 -14.66
N TYR A 214 -6.30 -5.29 -14.63
CA TYR A 214 -7.62 -4.87 -14.16
C TYR A 214 -7.61 -4.35 -12.71
N GLY A 215 -6.86 -5.00 -11.82
CA GLY A 215 -6.72 -4.52 -10.43
C GLY A 215 -6.12 -3.12 -10.35
N ASN A 216 -5.05 -2.87 -11.11
CA ASN A 216 -4.35 -1.59 -11.09
C ASN A 216 -5.07 -0.48 -11.88
N LEU A 217 -5.75 -0.83 -12.99
CA LEU A 217 -6.69 0.07 -13.65
C LEU A 217 -7.77 0.52 -12.68
N GLY A 218 -8.45 -0.42 -12.00
CA GLY A 218 -9.49 -0.07 -11.04
C GLY A 218 -8.99 0.86 -9.94
N ASN A 219 -7.80 0.60 -9.38
CA ASN A 219 -7.19 1.48 -8.37
C ASN A 219 -6.85 2.87 -8.96
N THR A 220 -6.36 2.94 -10.19
CA THR A 220 -5.98 4.20 -10.84
C THR A 220 -7.22 5.05 -11.14
N HIS A 221 -8.28 4.44 -11.67
CA HIS A 221 -9.57 5.10 -11.89
C HIS A 221 -10.23 5.52 -10.58
N TYR A 222 -10.08 4.74 -9.51
CA TYR A 222 -10.52 5.14 -8.17
C TYR A 222 -9.80 6.41 -7.69
N LEU A 223 -8.48 6.50 -7.88
CA LEU A 223 -7.70 7.71 -7.53
C LEU A 223 -8.04 8.93 -8.41
N LEU A 224 -8.41 8.69 -9.67
CA LEU A 224 -8.89 9.74 -10.59
C LEU A 224 -10.29 10.25 -10.24
N GLY A 225 -11.03 9.54 -9.37
CA GLY A 225 -12.43 9.83 -9.06
C GLY A 225 -13.44 9.18 -10.02
N ASN A 226 -12.97 8.38 -10.97
CA ASN A 226 -13.80 7.65 -11.94
C ASN A 226 -14.35 6.36 -11.30
N PHE A 227 -15.17 6.51 -10.26
CA PHE A 227 -15.61 5.37 -9.44
C PHE A 227 -16.41 4.33 -10.22
N THR A 228 -17.21 4.74 -11.21
CA THR A 228 -17.96 3.81 -12.06
C THR A 228 -17.02 2.90 -12.85
N GLU A 229 -16.01 3.46 -13.52
CA GLU A 229 -14.98 2.68 -14.25
C GLU A 229 -14.18 1.79 -13.30
N ALA A 230 -13.83 2.31 -12.11
CA ALA A 230 -13.15 1.52 -11.08
C ALA A 230 -13.95 0.27 -10.70
N THR A 231 -15.28 0.39 -10.53
CA THR A 231 -16.12 -0.78 -10.24
C THR A 231 -16.14 -1.79 -11.38
N THR A 232 -16.14 -1.35 -12.64
CA THR A 232 -16.08 -2.24 -13.81
C THR A 232 -14.78 -3.05 -13.81
N PHE A 233 -13.64 -2.38 -13.66
CA PHE A 233 -12.35 -3.06 -13.62
C PHE A 233 -12.18 -3.98 -12.40
N HIS A 234 -12.67 -3.58 -11.23
CA HIS A 234 -12.61 -4.44 -10.04
C HIS A 234 -13.55 -5.65 -10.12
N LYS A 235 -14.67 -5.57 -10.85
CA LYS A 235 -15.50 -6.75 -11.15
C LYS A 235 -14.77 -7.75 -12.04
N GLU A 236 -14.07 -7.29 -13.07
CA GLU A 236 -13.23 -8.15 -13.91
C GLU A 236 -12.09 -8.79 -13.09
N ARG A 237 -11.43 -8.00 -12.23
CA ARG A 237 -10.43 -8.53 -11.29
C ARG A 237 -11.01 -9.63 -10.40
N LEU A 238 -12.23 -9.43 -9.88
CA LEU A 238 -12.90 -10.39 -9.02
C LEU A 238 -13.26 -11.67 -9.78
N ALA A 239 -13.76 -11.56 -11.02
CA ALA A 239 -14.07 -12.71 -11.86
C ALA A 239 -12.83 -13.58 -12.08
N ILE A 240 -11.72 -12.96 -12.48
CA ILE A 240 -10.44 -13.65 -12.67
C ILE A 240 -9.93 -14.27 -11.36
N ALA A 241 -10.02 -13.55 -10.24
CA ALA A 241 -9.60 -14.10 -8.95
C ALA A 241 -10.37 -15.38 -8.59
N LYS A 242 -11.67 -15.42 -8.87
CA LYS A 242 -12.52 -16.61 -8.68
C LYS A 242 -12.15 -17.75 -9.63
N GLU A 243 -11.86 -17.44 -10.91
CA GLU A 243 -11.41 -18.43 -11.89
C GLU A 243 -10.15 -19.18 -11.41
N PHE A 244 -9.20 -18.46 -10.80
CA PHE A 244 -7.96 -19.04 -10.27
C PHE A 244 -8.09 -19.57 -8.84
N GLY A 245 -9.23 -19.39 -8.16
CA GLY A 245 -9.39 -19.71 -6.74
C GLY A 245 -8.47 -18.89 -5.80
N ASP A 246 -7.95 -17.74 -6.26
CA ASP A 246 -7.07 -16.88 -5.47
C ASP A 246 -7.90 -16.07 -4.46
N LYS A 247 -8.08 -16.64 -3.27
CA LYS A 247 -8.85 -16.02 -2.17
C LYS A 247 -8.27 -14.69 -1.70
N ALA A 248 -6.96 -14.51 -1.77
CA ALA A 248 -6.34 -13.23 -1.42
C ALA A 248 -6.69 -12.15 -2.45
N ALA A 249 -6.69 -12.49 -3.74
CA ALA A 249 -7.14 -11.60 -4.79
C ALA A 249 -8.64 -11.31 -4.75
N GLU A 250 -9.48 -12.31 -4.47
CA GLU A 250 -10.92 -12.14 -4.29
C GLU A 250 -11.19 -11.11 -3.18
N ARG A 251 -10.54 -11.29 -2.02
CA ARG A 251 -10.64 -10.36 -0.88
C ARG A 251 -10.23 -8.94 -1.25
N ARG A 252 -9.10 -8.77 -1.96
CA ARG A 252 -8.66 -7.43 -2.42
C ARG A 252 -9.69 -6.78 -3.35
N ALA A 253 -10.24 -7.54 -4.30
CA ALA A 253 -11.25 -7.03 -5.22
C ALA A 253 -12.55 -6.64 -4.51
N TYR A 254 -13.00 -7.44 -3.54
CA TYR A 254 -14.15 -7.09 -2.71
C TYR A 254 -13.94 -5.81 -1.89
N SER A 255 -12.77 -5.66 -1.26
CA SER A 255 -12.46 -4.43 -0.52
C SER A 255 -12.48 -3.20 -1.42
N ASN A 256 -11.91 -3.30 -2.63
CA ASN A 256 -11.86 -2.19 -3.57
C ASN A 256 -13.24 -1.85 -4.16
N LEU A 257 -14.08 -2.84 -4.42
CA LEU A 257 -15.47 -2.63 -4.80
C LEU A 257 -16.25 -1.92 -3.69
N GLY A 258 -16.06 -2.33 -2.43
CA GLY A 258 -16.61 -1.65 -1.27
C GLY A 258 -16.21 -0.17 -1.23
N ASN A 259 -14.92 0.12 -1.38
CA ASN A 259 -14.39 1.50 -1.41
C ASN A 259 -15.05 2.31 -2.52
N ALA A 260 -15.06 1.82 -3.76
CA ALA A 260 -15.65 2.52 -4.89
C ALA A 260 -17.16 2.77 -4.71
N HIS A 261 -17.90 1.82 -4.12
CA HIS A 261 -19.32 1.97 -3.86
C HIS A 261 -19.65 2.98 -2.75
N VAL A 262 -18.79 3.15 -1.74
CA VAL A 262 -18.91 4.24 -0.75
C VAL A 262 -18.88 5.60 -1.46
N PHE A 263 -17.93 5.81 -2.37
CA PHE A 263 -17.81 7.08 -3.11
C PHE A 263 -18.92 7.30 -4.15
N LEU A 264 -19.60 6.23 -4.57
CA LEU A 264 -20.82 6.31 -5.39
C LEU A 264 -22.10 6.55 -4.56
N GLY A 265 -22.00 6.66 -3.24
CA GLY A 265 -23.14 6.81 -2.34
C GLY A 265 -24.01 5.54 -2.17
N ARG A 266 -23.52 4.38 -2.65
CA ARG A 266 -24.23 3.09 -2.58
C ARG A 266 -23.78 2.30 -1.36
N PHE A 267 -24.11 2.82 -0.18
CA PHE A 267 -23.59 2.31 1.10
C PHE A 267 -24.08 0.90 1.44
N ASP A 268 -25.30 0.56 1.05
CA ASP A 268 -25.87 -0.80 1.13
C ASP A 268 -25.03 -1.80 0.34
N VAL A 269 -24.69 -1.48 -0.92
CA VAL A 269 -23.86 -2.31 -1.78
C VAL A 269 -22.41 -2.40 -1.24
N ALA A 270 -21.89 -1.28 -0.71
CA ALA A 270 -20.56 -1.26 -0.10
C ALA A 270 -20.49 -2.19 1.12
N ALA A 271 -21.50 -2.16 2.00
CA ALA A 271 -21.58 -3.02 3.17
C ALA A 271 -21.56 -4.50 2.78
N GLU A 272 -22.29 -4.90 1.73
CA GLU A 272 -22.28 -6.28 1.24
C GLU A 272 -20.90 -6.72 0.74
N TYR A 273 -20.16 -5.84 0.07
CA TYR A 273 -18.78 -6.14 -0.34
C TYR A 273 -17.83 -6.22 0.84
N TYR A 274 -17.91 -5.31 1.81
CA TYR A 274 -17.06 -5.38 3.00
C TYR A 274 -17.36 -6.59 3.89
N LYS A 275 -18.62 -7.06 3.96
CA LYS A 275 -18.96 -8.34 4.63
C LYS A 275 -18.25 -9.52 3.97
N LYS A 276 -18.15 -9.56 2.64
CA LYS A 276 -17.39 -10.59 1.91
C LYS A 276 -15.89 -10.47 2.17
N THR A 277 -15.35 -9.26 2.24
CA THR A 277 -13.96 -9.01 2.64
C THR A 277 -13.68 -9.56 4.04
N LEU A 278 -14.57 -9.28 5.01
CA LEU A 278 -14.48 -9.75 6.39
C LEU A 278 -14.56 -11.29 6.48
N GLN A 279 -15.45 -11.91 5.71
CA GLN A 279 -15.57 -13.36 5.67
C GLN A 279 -14.27 -14.02 5.17
N LEU A 280 -13.68 -13.49 4.09
CA LEU A 280 -12.44 -14.01 3.53
C LEU A 280 -11.22 -13.70 4.42
N SER A 281 -11.15 -12.55 5.08
CA SER A 281 -10.04 -12.24 6.00
C SER A 281 -9.98 -13.24 7.16
N ARG A 282 -11.14 -13.64 7.70
CA ARG A 282 -11.26 -14.69 8.72
C ARG A 282 -10.80 -16.06 8.22
N GLN A 283 -11.23 -16.45 7.02
CA GLN A 283 -10.81 -17.71 6.41
C GLN A 283 -9.30 -17.77 6.19
N LEU A 284 -8.69 -16.64 5.81
CA LEU A 284 -7.25 -16.50 5.59
C LEU A 284 -6.46 -16.23 6.88
N ARG A 285 -7.14 -16.07 8.04
CA ARG A 285 -6.55 -15.72 9.34
C ARG A 285 -5.69 -14.45 9.31
N ASP A 286 -6.11 -13.48 8.51
CA ASP A 286 -5.43 -12.17 8.37
C ASP A 286 -6.13 -11.15 9.29
N GLN A 287 -5.64 -11.05 10.52
CA GLN A 287 -6.23 -10.19 11.56
C GLN A 287 -6.16 -8.69 11.17
N ALA A 288 -5.09 -8.25 10.52
CA ALA A 288 -4.95 -6.86 10.11
C ALA A 288 -6.02 -6.46 9.10
N VAL A 289 -6.29 -7.32 8.10
CA VAL A 289 -7.35 -7.06 7.12
C VAL A 289 -8.74 -7.29 7.72
N GLU A 290 -8.89 -8.17 8.70
CA GLU A 290 -10.14 -8.31 9.46
C GLU A 290 -10.49 -7.03 10.23
N ALA A 291 -9.52 -6.46 10.96
CA ALA A 291 -9.69 -5.19 11.65
C ALA A 291 -10.13 -4.10 10.67
N GLN A 292 -9.46 -4.03 9.51
CA GLN A 292 -9.78 -3.03 8.51
C GLN A 292 -11.18 -3.20 7.91
N ALA A 293 -11.61 -4.43 7.62
CA ALA A 293 -12.95 -4.69 7.14
C ALA A 293 -14.02 -4.31 8.18
N CYS A 294 -13.76 -4.57 9.46
CA CYS A 294 -14.62 -4.11 10.56
C CYS A 294 -14.67 -2.58 10.62
N TYR A 295 -13.54 -1.88 10.50
CA TYR A 295 -13.53 -0.42 10.48
C TYR A 295 -14.31 0.16 9.29
N SER A 296 -14.12 -0.39 8.09
CA SER A 296 -14.86 0.00 6.90
C SER A 296 -16.36 -0.25 7.03
N LEU A 297 -16.78 -1.38 7.63
CA LEU A 297 -18.19 -1.66 7.92
C LEU A 297 -18.77 -0.67 8.93
N GLY A 298 -18.04 -0.37 10.01
CA GLY A 298 -18.48 0.61 11.01
C GLY A 298 -18.72 2.00 10.41
N ASN A 299 -17.80 2.47 9.56
CA ASN A 299 -17.97 3.74 8.84
C ASN A 299 -19.15 3.68 7.85
N THR A 300 -19.32 2.55 7.15
CA THR A 300 -20.43 2.37 6.20
C THR A 300 -21.78 2.37 6.90
N TYR A 301 -21.90 1.72 8.05
CA TYR A 301 -23.12 1.75 8.85
C TYR A 301 -23.39 3.11 9.51
N THR A 302 -22.33 3.86 9.85
CA THR A 302 -22.46 5.27 10.26
C THR A 302 -23.09 6.11 9.15
N LEU A 303 -22.67 5.92 7.89
CA LEU A 303 -23.24 6.60 6.71
C LEU A 303 -24.69 6.17 6.43
N LEU A 304 -25.04 4.93 6.76
CA LEU A 304 -26.42 4.41 6.73
C LEU A 304 -27.27 4.85 7.94
N GLN A 305 -26.70 5.60 8.88
CA GLN A 305 -27.34 6.01 10.16
C GLN A 305 -27.77 4.83 11.05
N ASP A 306 -27.22 3.64 10.82
CA ASP A 306 -27.38 2.47 11.68
C ASP A 306 -26.26 2.47 12.72
N TYR A 307 -26.37 3.39 13.68
CA TYR A 307 -25.32 3.66 14.65
C TYR A 307 -25.06 2.47 15.59
N GLU A 308 -26.07 1.65 15.87
CA GLU A 308 -25.92 0.44 16.68
C GLU A 308 -24.98 -0.56 16.01
N ARG A 309 -25.24 -0.92 14.74
CA ARG A 309 -24.33 -1.80 13.98
C ARG A 309 -22.97 -1.15 13.77
N ALA A 310 -22.92 0.16 13.55
CA ALA A 310 -21.64 0.86 13.43
C ALA A 310 -20.77 0.67 14.66
N ALA A 311 -21.35 0.84 15.87
CA ALA A 311 -20.62 0.63 17.11
C ALA A 311 -20.19 -0.83 17.31
N GLU A 312 -21.01 -1.81 16.95
CA GLU A 312 -20.60 -3.23 17.00
C GLU A 312 -19.34 -3.50 16.17
N TYR A 313 -19.30 -3.01 14.93
CA TYR A 313 -18.14 -3.19 14.06
C TYR A 313 -16.93 -2.38 14.52
N HIS A 314 -17.11 -1.16 15.02
CA HIS A 314 -16.02 -0.38 15.58
C HIS A 314 -15.45 -0.98 16.87
N LEU A 315 -16.26 -1.62 17.71
CA LEU A 315 -15.81 -2.39 18.87
C LEU A 315 -14.98 -3.60 18.45
N ARG A 316 -15.41 -4.35 17.41
CA ARG A 316 -14.62 -5.46 16.86
C ARG A 316 -13.27 -4.98 16.32
N HIS A 317 -13.25 -3.87 15.59
CA HIS A 317 -12.00 -3.25 15.13
C HIS A 317 -11.11 -2.85 16.31
N LEU A 318 -11.66 -2.23 17.37
CA LEU A 318 -10.91 -1.86 18.57
C LEU A 318 -10.25 -3.07 19.23
N LEU A 319 -10.98 -4.18 19.40
CA LEU A 319 -10.46 -5.40 20.02
C LEU A 319 -9.26 -5.96 19.24
N ILE A 320 -9.39 -6.06 17.91
CA ILE A 320 -8.29 -6.59 17.08
C ILE A 320 -7.11 -5.60 17.06
N ALA A 321 -7.35 -4.29 17.03
CA ALA A 321 -6.28 -3.29 17.10
C ALA A 321 -5.48 -3.42 18.41
N GLN A 322 -6.16 -3.70 19.53
CA GLN A 322 -5.51 -3.98 20.82
C GLN A 322 -4.69 -5.27 20.80
N GLU A 323 -5.23 -6.35 20.21
CA GLU A 323 -4.51 -7.63 20.05
C GLU A 323 -3.24 -7.47 19.20
N LEU A 324 -3.27 -6.61 18.19
CA LEU A 324 -2.14 -6.32 17.29
C LEU A 324 -1.21 -5.21 17.81
N ALA A 325 -1.50 -4.62 18.97
CA ALA A 325 -0.83 -3.43 19.48
C ALA A 325 -0.79 -2.25 18.48
N ASP A 326 -1.81 -2.13 17.62
CA ASP A 326 -1.99 -1.01 16.69
C ASP A 326 -2.61 0.19 17.43
N ARG A 327 -1.75 0.99 18.06
CA ARG A 327 -2.18 2.16 18.84
C ARG A 327 -2.88 3.23 17.99
N VAL A 328 -2.52 3.35 16.71
CA VAL A 328 -3.18 4.27 15.76
C VAL A 328 -4.58 3.75 15.42
N GLY A 329 -4.73 2.45 15.18
CA GLY A 329 -6.02 1.77 15.05
C GLY A 329 -6.91 1.96 16.26
N GLU A 330 -6.38 1.78 17.47
CA GLU A 330 -7.13 2.00 18.71
C GLU A 330 -7.66 3.43 18.83
N GLY A 331 -6.83 4.43 18.50
CA GLY A 331 -7.22 5.84 18.53
C GLY A 331 -8.38 6.12 17.57
N ARG A 332 -8.27 5.64 16.33
CA ARG A 332 -9.34 5.75 15.32
C ARG A 332 -10.63 5.08 15.78
N ALA A 333 -10.54 3.89 16.37
CA ALA A 333 -11.70 3.17 16.88
C ALA A 333 -12.41 3.95 18.00
N CYS A 334 -11.65 4.51 18.94
CA CYS A 334 -12.19 5.30 20.05
C CYS A 334 -12.86 6.57 19.55
N TRP A 335 -12.27 7.25 18.56
CA TRP A 335 -12.89 8.42 17.93
C TRP A 335 -14.22 8.06 17.25
N SER A 336 -14.24 7.01 16.43
CA SER A 336 -15.46 6.56 15.73
C SER A 336 -16.55 6.09 16.70
N LEU A 337 -16.19 5.34 17.74
CA LEU A 337 -17.13 4.91 18.79
C LEU A 337 -17.70 6.09 19.56
N GLY A 338 -16.85 7.07 19.92
CA GLY A 338 -17.29 8.30 20.55
C GLY A 338 -18.40 8.98 19.75
N ASN A 339 -18.18 9.19 18.46
CA ASN A 339 -19.16 9.80 17.57
C ASN A 339 -20.43 8.95 17.42
N ALA A 340 -20.30 7.63 17.23
CA ALA A 340 -21.47 6.74 17.13
C ALA A 340 -22.35 6.80 18.40
N TYR A 341 -21.75 6.83 19.60
CA TYR A 341 -22.50 6.96 20.85
C TYR A 341 -23.12 8.34 21.05
N VAL A 342 -22.53 9.40 20.53
CA VAL A 342 -23.19 10.73 20.47
C VAL A 342 -24.45 10.65 19.63
N SER A 343 -24.36 10.06 18.43
CA SER A 343 -25.52 9.90 17.53
C SER A 343 -26.62 9.02 18.11
N MET A 344 -26.29 8.09 19.02
CA MET A 344 -27.26 7.28 19.76
C MET A 344 -27.86 7.97 21.00
N GLY A 345 -27.47 9.20 21.31
CA GLY A 345 -27.92 9.90 22.52
C GLY A 345 -27.36 9.30 23.81
N ARG A 346 -26.17 8.67 23.76
CA ARG A 346 -25.50 8.03 24.92
C ARG A 346 -24.23 8.79 25.32
N PRO A 347 -24.34 10.04 25.83
CA PRO A 347 -23.20 10.93 26.05
C PRO A 347 -22.19 10.40 27.09
N ALA A 348 -22.63 9.59 28.05
CA ALA A 348 -21.73 8.98 29.05
C ALA A 348 -20.77 7.95 28.42
N GLN A 349 -21.27 7.12 27.50
CA GLN A 349 -20.45 6.16 26.75
C GLN A 349 -19.53 6.91 25.78
N ALA A 350 -20.06 7.91 25.06
CA ALA A 350 -19.26 8.76 24.18
C ALA A 350 -18.09 9.43 24.91
N LEU A 351 -18.32 9.96 26.13
CA LEU A 351 -17.28 10.60 26.93
C LEU A 351 -16.16 9.62 27.30
N THR A 352 -16.50 8.36 27.57
CA THR A 352 -15.52 7.32 27.90
C THR A 352 -14.56 7.10 26.73
N PHE A 353 -15.11 6.96 25.51
CA PHE A 353 -14.28 6.79 24.31
C PHE A 353 -13.55 8.06 23.91
N ALA A 354 -14.14 9.25 24.08
CA ALA A 354 -13.46 10.52 23.82
C ALA A 354 -12.24 10.75 24.74
N LYS A 355 -12.35 10.38 26.02
CA LYS A 355 -11.21 10.40 26.95
C LYS A 355 -10.12 9.39 26.55
N LYS A 356 -10.51 8.19 26.11
CA LYS A 356 -9.55 7.19 25.63
C LYS A 356 -8.84 7.65 24.35
N HIS A 357 -9.58 8.26 23.42
CA HIS A 357 -9.00 8.88 22.22
C HIS A 357 -7.99 9.98 22.60
N LEU A 358 -8.33 10.87 23.53
CA LEU A 358 -7.42 11.91 24.03
C LEU A 358 -6.11 11.32 24.57
N GLN A 359 -6.22 10.31 25.43
CA GLN A 359 -5.05 9.62 25.99
C GLN A 359 -4.17 9.01 24.88
N ILE A 360 -4.80 8.29 23.94
CA ILE A 360 -4.08 7.68 22.81
C ILE A 360 -3.36 8.73 21.97
N SER A 361 -4.05 9.81 21.60
CA SER A 361 -3.47 10.90 20.80
C SER A 361 -2.26 11.53 21.46
N GLN A 362 -2.27 11.67 22.79
CA GLN A 362 -1.12 12.14 23.56
C GLN A 362 0.06 11.17 23.52
N GLU A 363 -0.20 9.87 23.67
CA GLU A 363 0.84 8.83 23.65
C GLU A 363 1.52 8.71 22.29
N ILE A 364 0.78 8.84 21.18
CA ILE A 364 1.32 8.73 19.82
C ILE A 364 1.82 10.08 19.25
N GLY A 365 1.67 11.17 19.99
CA GLY A 365 2.05 12.51 19.54
C GLY A 365 1.16 13.10 18.42
N ASP A 366 -0.09 12.63 18.29
CA ASP A 366 -1.07 13.17 17.34
C ASP A 366 -1.68 14.46 17.89
N ARG A 367 -1.05 15.59 17.55
CA ARG A 367 -1.47 16.93 17.99
C ARG A 367 -2.87 17.31 17.46
N HIS A 368 -3.26 16.83 16.28
CA HIS A 368 -4.57 17.15 15.72
C HIS A 368 -5.66 16.35 16.42
N GLY A 369 -5.47 15.04 16.54
CA GLY A 369 -6.37 14.16 17.29
C GLY A 369 -6.54 14.60 18.73
N GLU A 370 -5.46 15.06 19.37
CA GLU A 370 -5.50 15.61 20.74
C GLU A 370 -6.43 16.83 20.83
N LEU A 371 -6.30 17.81 19.94
CA LEU A 371 -7.14 19.01 19.93
C LEU A 371 -8.62 18.64 19.74
N THR A 372 -8.93 17.78 18.78
CA THR A 372 -10.29 17.30 18.53
C THR A 372 -10.84 16.54 19.74
N ALA A 373 -10.03 15.69 20.37
CA ALA A 373 -10.43 14.93 21.54
C ALA A 373 -10.74 15.83 22.75
N ARG A 374 -9.91 16.85 23.01
CA ARG A 374 -10.15 17.83 24.09
C ARG A 374 -11.46 18.58 23.88
N MET A 375 -11.74 19.03 22.65
CA MET A 375 -13.00 19.69 22.32
C MET A 375 -14.20 18.76 22.57
N ASN A 376 -14.14 17.52 22.07
CA ASN A 376 -15.20 16.54 22.25
C ASN A 376 -15.45 16.22 23.72
N VAL A 377 -14.38 16.05 24.52
CA VAL A 377 -14.48 15.79 25.97
C VAL A 377 -15.16 16.96 26.68
N ALA A 378 -14.74 18.20 26.40
CA ALA A 378 -15.32 19.39 27.03
C ALA A 378 -16.81 19.54 26.70
N GLN A 379 -17.18 19.34 25.43
CA GLN A 379 -18.57 19.41 24.99
C GLN A 379 -19.44 18.34 25.66
N LEU A 380 -18.97 17.09 25.71
CA LEU A 380 -19.71 15.98 26.33
C LEU A 380 -19.89 16.15 27.84
N GLN A 381 -18.90 16.74 28.53
CA GLN A 381 -19.02 17.08 29.95
C GLN A 381 -20.09 18.14 30.21
N LEU A 382 -20.19 19.17 29.34
CA LEU A 382 -21.25 20.18 29.45
C LEU A 382 -22.64 19.57 29.25
N VAL A 383 -22.81 18.67 28.28
CA VAL A 383 -24.10 17.98 28.06
C VAL A 383 -24.48 17.15 29.28
N LEU A 384 -23.55 16.36 29.83
CA LEU A 384 -23.82 15.55 31.02
C LEU A 384 -24.12 16.41 32.25
N GLY A 385 -23.41 17.53 32.43
CA GLY A 385 -23.67 18.47 33.53
C GLY A 385 -25.07 19.09 33.48
N ARG A 386 -25.59 19.38 32.28
CA ARG A 386 -26.97 19.86 32.09
C ARG A 386 -28.01 18.79 32.42
N LEU A 387 -27.75 17.54 32.07
CA LEU A 387 -28.65 16.40 32.35
C LEU A 387 -28.74 16.09 33.85
N THR A 388 -27.72 16.45 34.65
CA THR A 388 -27.68 16.21 36.10
C THR A 388 -28.23 17.37 36.95
N SER A 389 -28.63 18.49 36.34
CA SER A 389 -29.15 19.66 37.08
C SER A 389 -30.64 19.52 37.43
N PRO A 390 -31.10 19.96 38.63
CA PRO A 390 -32.50 19.79 39.08
C PRO A 390 -33.58 20.52 38.26
N ALA A 391 -33.20 21.33 37.27
CA ALA A 391 -34.14 22.07 36.40
C ALA A 391 -34.68 21.25 35.21
N ALA A 392 -34.37 19.94 35.13
CA ALA A 392 -34.67 19.07 33.98
C ALA A 392 -36.14 18.58 33.89
N SER A 393 -37.12 19.33 34.39
CA SER A 393 -38.55 19.01 34.23
C SER A 393 -39.17 19.54 32.94
N GLU A 394 -38.43 20.27 32.11
CA GLU A 394 -38.84 20.55 30.74
C GLU A 394 -38.06 19.63 29.79
N LYS A 395 -38.80 18.87 28.98
CA LYS A 395 -38.21 18.06 27.90
C LYS A 395 -37.24 18.96 27.14
N PRO A 396 -35.93 18.67 27.10
CA PRO A 396 -35.04 19.45 26.27
C PRO A 396 -35.49 19.21 24.83
N ASP A 397 -35.86 20.29 24.16
CA ASP A 397 -36.24 20.24 22.76
C ASP A 397 -34.99 19.85 21.96
N LEU A 398 -34.87 18.55 21.66
CA LEU A 398 -33.86 18.01 20.77
C LEU A 398 -34.12 18.45 19.30
N ALA A 399 -35.15 19.26 19.04
CA ALA A 399 -35.44 19.86 17.73
C ALA A 399 -34.46 20.94 17.27
N GLY A 400 -33.43 21.29 18.05
CA GLY A 400 -32.29 22.08 17.57
C GLY A 400 -31.35 21.33 16.60
N TYR A 401 -31.67 20.08 16.26
CA TYR A 401 -30.87 19.19 15.41
C TYR A 401 -31.39 19.03 13.97
N GLU A 402 -32.37 19.81 13.50
CA GLU A 402 -32.78 19.83 12.09
C GLU A 402 -32.74 21.24 11.45
N ALA A 403 -32.17 21.27 10.23
CA ALA A 403 -32.25 22.29 9.19
C ALA A 403 -31.64 23.70 9.46
N GLN A 404 -30.36 23.83 9.12
CA GLN A 404 -29.92 25.00 8.32
C GLN A 404 -29.10 24.51 7.12
N GLY A 405 -29.75 24.48 5.97
CA GLY A 405 -29.14 24.07 4.71
C GLY A 405 -30.14 23.75 3.61
N GLU A 406 -31.17 24.56 3.41
CA GLU A 406 -31.80 24.60 2.08
C GLU A 406 -30.80 25.21 1.11
N CYS A 407 -30.05 24.36 0.39
CA CYS A 407 -29.32 24.76 -0.79
C CYS A 407 -30.14 24.33 -2.00
N GLN A 408 -30.93 25.26 -2.55
CA GLN A 408 -31.57 25.06 -3.85
C GLN A 408 -30.49 24.71 -4.88
N GLY A 409 -30.47 23.45 -5.34
CA GLY A 409 -29.68 23.01 -6.50
C GLY A 409 -28.77 21.80 -6.33
N CYS A 410 -28.47 21.30 -5.12
CA CYS A 410 -27.64 20.10 -4.93
C CYS A 410 -28.17 19.25 -3.77
N GLY A 411 -28.73 18.07 -4.05
CA GLY A 411 -29.20 17.13 -3.03
C GLY A 411 -28.03 16.45 -2.29
N GLY A 412 -27.67 16.97 -1.12
CA GLY A 412 -26.67 16.38 -0.21
C GLY A 412 -26.97 16.75 1.25
N VAL A 413 -27.07 15.75 2.12
CA VAL A 413 -27.43 15.89 3.54
C VAL A 413 -26.16 16.02 4.40
N GLY A 414 -26.16 17.01 5.30
CA GLY A 414 -25.02 17.41 6.12
C GLY A 414 -24.65 16.41 7.23
N VAL A 415 -23.35 16.12 7.31
CA VAL A 415 -22.68 15.49 8.45
C VAL A 415 -22.20 16.61 9.37
N LEU A 416 -22.45 16.51 10.68
CA LEU A 416 -21.95 17.46 11.69
C LEU A 416 -20.41 17.50 11.65
N LEU A 417 -19.87 18.60 11.10
CA LEU A 417 -18.50 19.06 11.27
C LEU A 417 -18.48 20.21 12.29
N PRO A 418 -17.35 20.46 12.97
CA PRO A 418 -17.26 21.47 14.03
C PRO A 418 -17.53 22.86 13.45
N THR A 419 -18.50 23.58 14.03
CA THR A 419 -18.67 25.01 13.74
C THR A 419 -17.60 25.81 14.47
N GLY A 420 -16.61 26.28 13.73
CA GLY A 420 -15.59 27.20 14.25
C GLY A 420 -14.32 27.20 13.41
N THR A 421 -14.34 27.96 12.32
CA THR A 421 -13.25 28.27 11.37
C THR A 421 -12.82 27.14 10.41
N ASP A 422 -13.10 27.42 9.14
CA ASP A 422 -12.69 26.79 7.88
C ASP A 422 -13.17 25.37 7.54
N ARG A 423 -14.17 25.37 6.61
CA ARG A 423 -14.56 24.32 5.66
C ARG A 423 -13.62 23.11 5.62
N ILE A 424 -13.88 22.11 6.45
CA ILE A 424 -13.42 20.75 6.17
C ILE A 424 -14.40 20.16 5.16
N GLY A 425 -14.16 20.41 3.88
CA GLY A 425 -14.93 19.80 2.79
C GLY A 425 -14.86 18.28 2.80
N SER A 426 -15.67 17.66 1.93
CA SER A 426 -15.77 16.23 1.62
C SER A 426 -14.45 15.42 1.53
N GLY A 427 -13.28 16.05 1.45
CA GLY A 427 -11.99 15.39 1.43
C GLY A 427 -11.38 14.99 2.78
N SER A 428 -12.01 15.26 3.93
CA SER A 428 -11.60 14.59 5.19
C SER A 428 -11.92 13.09 5.16
N TRP A 429 -13.04 12.72 4.54
CA TRP A 429 -13.38 11.32 4.27
C TRP A 429 -12.43 10.71 3.23
N GLN A 430 -12.02 11.47 2.20
CA GLN A 430 -10.98 11.02 1.26
C GLN A 430 -9.64 10.80 1.96
N LYS A 431 -9.18 11.71 2.83
CA LYS A 431 -7.94 11.53 3.62
C LYS A 431 -8.00 10.30 4.53
N MET A 432 -9.12 10.05 5.22
CA MET A 432 -9.28 8.85 6.06
C MET A 432 -9.33 7.55 5.25
N PHE A 433 -10.00 7.53 4.08
CA PHE A 433 -10.02 6.35 3.20
C PHE A 433 -8.70 6.13 2.43
N PHE A 434 -7.97 7.20 2.10
CA PHE A 434 -6.64 7.11 1.48
C PHE A 434 -5.60 6.50 2.43
N LEU A 435 -5.65 6.87 3.71
CA LEU A 435 -4.81 6.29 4.76
C LEU A 435 -5.16 4.81 5.01
N ALA A 436 -6.45 4.46 4.96
CA ALA A 436 -6.93 3.09 5.09
C ALA A 436 -6.51 2.16 3.93
N SER A 437 -6.34 2.69 2.73
CA SER A 437 -5.85 1.94 1.57
C SER A 437 -4.32 1.94 1.44
N GLY A 438 -3.61 2.68 2.31
CA GLY A 438 -2.16 2.85 2.28
C GLY A 438 -1.35 1.78 2.99
N THR A 439 -1.93 1.01 3.92
CA THR A 439 -1.17 0.10 4.80
C THR A 439 -1.21 -1.38 4.41
N ALA A 440 -1.90 -1.75 3.34
CA ALA A 440 -2.03 -3.16 2.91
C ALA A 440 -1.31 -3.51 1.58
N GLN A 441 -0.34 -2.70 1.14
CA GLN A 441 0.43 -2.93 -0.09
C GLN A 441 1.94 -2.70 0.12
N ALA A 442 2.54 -3.44 1.06
CA ALA A 442 3.99 -3.55 1.18
C ALA A 442 4.48 -4.96 0.82
#